data_AF-A0A538PJR4-F1
#
_entry.id   AF-A0A538PJR4-F1
#
_cell.length_a   1.000
_cell.length_b   1.000
_cell.length_c   1.000
_cell.angle_alpha   90.00
_cell.angle_beta   90.00
_cell.angle_gamma   90.00
#
_symmetry.space_group_name_H-M   'P 1'
#
loop_
_entity.id
_entity.type
_entity.pdbx_description
1 polymer ?
#
loop_
_entity_poly.entity_id
_entity_poly.type
_entity_poly.pdbx_seq_one_letter_code
_entity_poly.pdbx_strand_id
1 'polypeptide(L)'
;MAACAPGADATGPDRDRSHLIELGSQIIDTRLVRPDTAPASTTGDGYVLVKFPGPVTAAQLQALSASAQIYTGLGASWTGVYRPGYKIARGAADLAALAPADTITVMATVFPDADVSRVAAAAAQLPGATVVGADAGQQVSRVRLRVAGADLAAATSALANLAEVFWIDVEGRRQLLNDTTIWVGQSGLNAGMTTPVFDHGIHGEGQVVGYIDTGIDADMCYFRDTARGLPPTNACDGGTTVDLNQRKVIGVDFLTST
;
A
#
# COMPACT_ATOMS: atom_id res chain seq x y z
N MET A 1 39.07 40.91 16.04
CA MET A 1 40.23 40.26 15.39
C MET A 1 40.45 38.93 16.09
N ALA A 2 40.02 37.83 15.46
CA ALA A 2 40.47 36.45 15.64
C ALA A 2 39.51 35.57 14.81
N ALA A 3 39.89 35.32 13.55
CA ALA A 3 39.19 34.39 12.67
C ALA A 3 39.52 32.94 13.08
N CYS A 4 38.52 32.07 13.06
CA CYS A 4 38.69 30.63 13.24
C CYS A 4 39.58 30.06 12.13
N ALA A 5 40.61 29.32 12.51
CA ALA A 5 41.47 28.59 11.58
C ALA A 5 40.72 27.38 10.99
N PRO A 6 40.93 27.05 9.70
CA PRO A 6 40.42 25.82 9.12
C PRO A 6 41.21 24.61 9.65
N GLY A 7 40.49 23.56 10.05
CA GLY A 7 41.06 22.27 10.46
C GLY A 7 41.79 21.60 9.29
N ALA A 8 42.91 20.95 9.61
CA ALA A 8 43.77 20.28 8.64
C ALA A 8 43.07 19.05 8.02
N ASP A 9 43.03 19.02 6.69
CA ASP A 9 42.67 17.83 5.92
C ASP A 9 43.73 16.74 6.15
N ALA A 10 43.30 15.59 6.67
CA ALA A 10 44.13 14.40 6.77
C ALA A 10 44.29 13.77 5.37
N THR A 11 45.43 14.01 4.73
CA THR A 11 45.83 13.35 3.49
C THR A 11 46.24 11.90 3.76
N GLY A 12 45.26 11.01 3.89
CA GLY A 12 45.45 9.56 3.81
C GLY A 12 44.79 9.01 2.55
N PRO A 13 45.38 8.04 1.83
CA PRO A 13 44.72 7.40 0.70
C PRO A 13 43.51 6.60 1.21
N ASP A 14 42.32 7.10 0.93
CA ASP A 14 41.04 6.46 1.16
C ASP A 14 40.96 5.16 0.33
N ARG A 15 41.01 4.01 1.02
CA ARG A 15 41.03 2.67 0.40
C ARG A 15 39.70 2.29 -0.26
N ASP A 16 38.63 3.07 -0.08
CA ASP A 16 37.29 2.77 -0.64
C ASP A 16 37.06 3.29 -2.07
N ARG A 17 38.00 4.05 -2.66
CA ARG A 17 37.75 4.76 -3.93
C ARG A 17 38.03 3.97 -5.22
N SER A 18 38.31 2.67 -5.17
CA SER A 18 38.60 1.88 -6.38
C SER A 18 37.89 0.53 -6.42
N HIS A 19 36.56 0.54 -6.48
CA HIS A 19 35.82 -0.58 -7.05
C HIS A 19 35.31 -0.16 -8.43
N LEU A 20 35.92 -0.71 -9.48
CA LEU A 20 35.46 -0.54 -10.86
C LEU A 20 34.15 -1.34 -11.01
N ILE A 21 33.02 -0.66 -11.20
CA ILE A 21 31.74 -1.32 -11.51
C ILE A 21 31.68 -1.53 -13.03
N GLU A 22 31.89 -2.76 -13.49
CA GLU A 22 31.58 -3.15 -14.87
C GLU A 22 30.09 -3.48 -14.98
N LEU A 23 29.32 -2.62 -15.65
CA LEU A 23 27.89 -2.84 -15.90
C LEU A 23 27.68 -3.57 -17.24
N GLY A 24 27.90 -4.89 -17.24
CA GLY A 24 27.46 -5.77 -18.33
C GLY A 24 26.07 -6.32 -18.03
N SER A 25 25.01 -5.75 -18.60
CA SER A 25 23.66 -6.31 -18.44
C SER A 25 23.45 -7.52 -19.35
N GLN A 26 23.11 -8.68 -18.77
CA GLN A 26 22.66 -9.85 -19.52
C GLN A 26 21.23 -10.23 -19.11
N ILE A 27 20.42 -10.66 -20.07
CA ILE A 27 19.08 -11.20 -19.77
C ILE A 27 19.25 -12.66 -19.36
N ILE A 28 18.92 -12.97 -18.11
CA ILE A 28 18.89 -14.34 -17.60
C ILE A 28 17.43 -14.80 -17.54
N ASP A 29 17.06 -15.76 -18.38
CA ASP A 29 15.77 -16.45 -18.26
C ASP A 29 15.89 -17.59 -17.24
N THR A 30 15.42 -17.33 -16.02
CA THR A 30 15.48 -18.28 -14.90
C THR A 30 14.61 -19.53 -15.10
N ARG A 31 13.78 -19.58 -16.15
CA ARG A 31 13.00 -20.77 -16.52
C ARG A 31 13.81 -21.78 -17.32
N LEU A 32 14.92 -21.35 -17.93
CA LEU A 32 15.72 -22.14 -18.87
C LEU A 32 17.09 -22.53 -18.29
N VAL A 33 17.56 -21.85 -17.25
CA VAL A 33 18.89 -22.05 -16.67
C VAL A 33 18.78 -22.90 -15.40
N ARG A 34 19.52 -24.03 -15.34
CA ARG A 34 19.74 -24.72 -14.06
C ARG A 34 20.61 -23.82 -13.18
N PRO A 35 20.34 -23.70 -11.86
CA PRO A 35 21.07 -22.80 -10.95
C PRO A 35 22.60 -22.97 -11.05
N ASP A 36 23.03 -24.19 -11.31
CA ASP A 36 24.43 -24.65 -11.34
C ASP A 36 25.19 -24.24 -12.61
N THR A 37 24.51 -23.65 -13.60
CA THR A 37 25.08 -23.29 -14.93
C THR A 37 25.03 -21.79 -15.24
N ALA A 38 24.51 -20.96 -14.33
CA ALA A 38 24.71 -19.52 -14.45
C ALA A 38 26.23 -19.25 -14.48
N PRO A 39 26.75 -18.44 -15.42
CA PRO A 39 28.18 -18.21 -15.52
C PRO A 39 28.69 -17.69 -14.18
N ALA A 40 29.50 -18.50 -13.51
CA ALA A 40 30.12 -18.14 -12.26
C ALA A 40 30.92 -16.86 -12.47
N SER A 41 30.68 -15.85 -11.63
CA SER A 41 31.59 -14.71 -11.51
C SER A 41 32.96 -15.29 -11.16
N THR A 42 33.90 -15.25 -12.11
CA THR A 42 35.26 -15.73 -11.91
C THR A 42 36.03 -14.71 -11.08
N THR A 43 35.78 -14.70 -9.77
CA THR A 43 36.76 -14.62 -8.66
C THR A 43 36.04 -14.25 -7.37
N GLY A 44 35.91 -15.20 -6.44
CA GLY A 44 35.99 -15.02 -4.99
C GLY A 44 34.87 -14.29 -4.24
N ASP A 45 34.38 -13.13 -4.73
CA ASP A 45 33.52 -12.19 -4.00
C ASP A 45 32.55 -11.43 -4.94
N GLY A 46 32.03 -12.11 -5.96
CA GLY A 46 31.16 -11.50 -6.97
C GLY A 46 29.68 -11.43 -6.56
N TYR A 47 29.06 -10.25 -6.67
CA TYR A 47 27.62 -10.05 -6.50
C TYR A 47 26.90 -10.10 -7.86
N VAL A 48 25.71 -10.71 -7.91
CA VAL A 48 24.85 -10.71 -9.11
C VAL A 48 23.56 -9.94 -8.82
N LEU A 49 23.28 -8.90 -9.61
CA LEU A 49 22.03 -8.15 -9.56
C LEU A 49 20.96 -8.85 -10.40
N VAL A 50 19.87 -9.30 -9.78
CA VAL A 50 18.74 -9.94 -10.45
C VAL A 50 17.51 -9.02 -10.38
N LYS A 51 17.03 -8.57 -11.54
CA LYS A 51 15.81 -7.75 -11.65
C LYS A 51 14.65 -8.60 -12.14
N PHE A 52 13.56 -8.63 -11.38
CA PHE A 52 12.32 -9.31 -11.77
C PHE A 52 11.37 -8.36 -12.50
N PRO A 53 10.60 -8.85 -13.48
CA PRO A 53 9.61 -8.04 -14.22
C PRO A 53 8.34 -7.73 -13.41
N GLY A 54 8.19 -8.31 -12.22
CA GLY A 54 7.07 -8.09 -11.30
C GLY A 54 7.46 -8.40 -9.85
N PRO A 55 6.51 -8.33 -8.90
CA PRO A 55 6.75 -8.71 -7.50
C PRO A 55 7.32 -10.14 -7.40
N VAL A 56 8.30 -10.34 -6.52
CA VAL A 56 8.87 -11.67 -6.27
C VAL A 56 7.82 -12.51 -5.54
N THR A 57 7.48 -13.68 -6.09
CA THR A 57 6.52 -14.60 -5.45
C THR A 57 7.14 -15.33 -4.26
N ALA A 58 6.32 -15.90 -3.38
CA ALA A 58 6.81 -16.67 -2.23
C ALA A 58 7.66 -17.88 -2.68
N ALA A 59 7.24 -18.58 -3.74
CA ALA A 59 7.98 -19.70 -4.30
C ALA A 59 9.33 -19.26 -4.90
N GLN A 60 9.37 -18.12 -5.59
CA GLN A 60 10.60 -17.56 -6.14
C GLN A 60 11.57 -17.15 -5.03
N LEU A 61 11.07 -16.49 -3.99
CA LEU A 61 11.90 -16.09 -2.85
C LEU A 61 12.47 -17.31 -2.11
N GLN A 62 11.65 -18.34 -1.89
CA GLN A 62 12.08 -19.59 -1.26
C GLN A 62 13.17 -20.28 -2.07
N ALA A 63 12.99 -20.40 -3.39
CA ALA A 63 13.98 -21.00 -4.28
C ALA A 63 15.31 -20.23 -4.29
N LEU A 64 15.28 -18.90 -4.34
CA LEU A 64 16.49 -18.06 -4.34
C LEU A 64 17.27 -18.16 -3.02
N SER A 65 16.55 -18.16 -1.89
CA SER A 65 17.16 -18.26 -0.55
C SER A 65 17.83 -19.61 -0.28
N ALA A 66 17.45 -20.66 -1.02
CA ALA A 66 18.06 -21.97 -0.92
C ALA A 66 19.40 -22.08 -1.67
N SER A 67 19.66 -21.20 -2.65
CA SER A 67 20.82 -21.29 -3.54
C SER A 67 21.85 -20.17 -3.39
N ALA A 68 21.48 -19.03 -2.79
CA ALA A 68 22.37 -17.89 -2.68
C ALA A 68 22.05 -17.00 -1.47
N GLN A 69 23.08 -16.29 -0.99
CA GLN A 69 22.90 -15.18 -0.06
C GLN A 69 22.46 -13.95 -0.85
N ILE A 70 21.29 -13.40 -0.51
CA ILE A 70 20.66 -12.31 -1.28
C ILE A 70 21.14 -10.96 -0.73
N TYR A 71 21.78 -10.15 -1.59
CA TYR A 71 22.15 -8.76 -1.31
C TYR A 71 21.38 -7.83 -2.25
N THR A 72 20.42 -7.06 -1.72
CA THR A 72 19.72 -6.03 -2.49
C THR A 72 20.50 -4.71 -2.44
N GLY A 73 20.92 -4.22 -3.61
CA GLY A 73 21.67 -2.97 -3.76
C GLY A 73 20.74 -1.75 -3.84
N LEU A 74 20.81 -0.92 -2.79
CA LEU A 74 20.26 0.44 -2.63
C LEU A 74 18.75 0.61 -2.79
N GLY A 75 18.08 0.06 -1.77
CA GLY A 75 16.72 0.33 -1.33
C GLY A 75 16.36 -0.69 -0.26
N ALA A 76 17.06 -0.67 0.88
CA ALA A 76 16.93 -1.59 2.02
C ALA A 76 16.73 -3.09 1.66
N SER A 77 17.83 -3.86 1.60
CA SER A 77 17.78 -5.32 1.55
C SER A 77 17.48 -5.96 2.91
N TRP A 78 16.25 -6.39 3.09
CA TRP A 78 15.87 -7.79 3.34
C TRP A 78 16.89 -8.94 3.61
N THR A 79 18.02 -8.83 4.32
CA THR A 79 19.02 -9.95 4.39
C THR A 79 18.80 -10.98 5.51
N GLY A 80 17.68 -10.92 6.24
CA GLY A 80 17.36 -11.85 7.33
C GLY A 80 16.25 -12.84 7.00
N VAL A 81 15.96 -13.74 7.94
CA VAL A 81 14.68 -14.48 7.91
C VAL A 81 13.55 -13.47 8.01
N TYR A 82 12.61 -13.47 7.05
CA TYR A 82 11.39 -12.69 7.17
C TYR A 82 10.49 -13.33 8.23
N ARG A 83 10.70 -12.93 9.49
CA ARG A 83 10.00 -13.51 10.64
C ARG A 83 8.52 -13.13 10.59
N PRO A 84 7.62 -14.02 11.04
CA PRO A 84 6.19 -13.74 11.15
C PRO A 84 5.87 -12.37 11.77
N GLY A 85 6.52 -12.01 12.87
CA GLY A 85 6.28 -10.74 13.56
C GLY A 85 6.49 -9.48 12.70
N TYR A 86 7.29 -9.53 11.63
CA TYR A 86 7.51 -8.40 10.73
C TYR A 86 6.34 -8.15 9.77
N LYS A 87 5.38 -9.06 9.70
CA LYS A 87 4.14 -8.88 8.94
C LYS A 87 3.13 -8.02 9.69
N ILE A 88 3.29 -7.82 11.00
CA ILE A 88 2.32 -7.14 11.85
C ILE A 88 2.63 -5.64 11.88
N ALA A 89 1.69 -4.82 11.44
CA ALA A 89 1.77 -3.37 11.53
C ALA A 89 1.97 -2.93 12.98
N ARG A 90 2.77 -1.89 13.19
CA ARG A 90 3.03 -1.36 14.54
C ARG A 90 1.73 -0.98 15.27
N GLY A 91 0.79 -0.33 14.56
CA GLY A 91 -0.51 0.01 15.15
C GLY A 91 -1.32 -1.22 15.58
N ALA A 92 -1.25 -2.31 14.80
CA ALA A 92 -1.88 -3.58 15.17
C ALA A 92 -1.21 -4.22 16.39
N ALA A 93 0.12 -4.20 16.46
CA ALA A 93 0.88 -4.73 17.60
C ALA A 93 0.63 -3.92 18.88
N ASP A 94 0.68 -2.59 18.79
CA ASP A 94 0.42 -1.68 19.91
C ASP A 94 -1.02 -1.84 20.42
N LEU A 95 -2.00 -1.95 19.52
CA LEU A 95 -3.39 -2.20 19.91
C LEU A 95 -3.59 -3.58 20.53
N ALA A 96 -2.93 -4.62 20.00
CA ALA A 96 -2.97 -5.96 20.57
C ALA A 96 -2.42 -5.99 22.01
N ALA A 97 -1.35 -5.23 22.28
CA ALA A 97 -0.77 -5.11 23.62
C ALA A 97 -1.71 -4.45 24.65
N LEU A 98 -2.66 -3.63 24.19
CA LEU A 98 -3.67 -3.00 25.05
C LEU A 98 -4.85 -3.94 25.40
N ALA A 99 -5.01 -5.05 24.68
CA ALA A 99 -6.12 -5.99 24.82
C ALA A 99 -7.50 -5.28 24.92
N PRO A 100 -7.91 -4.53 23.88
CA PRO A 100 -9.13 -3.75 23.93
C PRO A 100 -10.36 -4.64 24.20
N ALA A 101 -11.36 -4.10 24.89
CA ALA A 101 -12.62 -4.82 25.08
C ALA A 101 -13.44 -4.93 23.78
N ASP A 102 -13.26 -3.96 22.88
CA ASP A 102 -13.98 -3.88 21.62
C ASP A 102 -13.51 -4.96 20.62
N THR A 103 -14.41 -5.32 19.69
CA THR A 103 -14.02 -6.09 18.50
C THR A 103 -13.29 -5.17 17.52
N ILE A 104 -12.16 -5.64 17.03
CA ILE A 104 -11.29 -4.91 16.10
C ILE A 104 -11.40 -5.51 14.70
N THR A 105 -11.45 -4.66 13.68
CA THR A 105 -11.31 -5.12 12.30
C THR A 105 -9.83 -5.29 11.98
N VAL A 106 -9.43 -6.51 11.61
CA VAL A 106 -8.08 -6.86 11.16
C VAL A 106 -8.12 -7.05 9.64
N MET A 107 -7.12 -6.51 8.95
CA MET A 107 -6.90 -6.69 7.52
C MET A 107 -5.62 -7.48 7.29
N ALA A 108 -5.73 -8.69 6.76
CA ALA A 108 -4.60 -9.47 6.30
C ALA A 108 -4.44 -9.27 4.78
N THR A 109 -3.29 -8.76 4.37
CA THR A 109 -2.89 -8.65 2.97
C THR A 109 -2.12 -9.91 2.57
N VAL A 110 -2.56 -10.48 1.47
CA VAL A 110 -2.19 -11.81 0.98
C VAL A 110 -1.45 -11.65 -0.35
N PHE A 111 -0.44 -12.48 -0.57
CA PHE A 111 0.32 -12.46 -1.82
C PHE A 111 -0.58 -12.68 -3.03
N PRO A 112 -0.31 -12.05 -4.18
CA PRO A 112 -1.23 -12.07 -5.33
C PRO A 112 -1.44 -13.46 -5.94
N ASP A 113 -0.47 -14.36 -5.80
CA ASP A 113 -0.50 -15.74 -6.31
C ASP A 113 -1.07 -16.75 -5.30
N ALA A 114 -1.37 -16.31 -4.08
CA ALA A 114 -1.95 -17.18 -3.07
C ALA A 114 -3.47 -17.33 -3.25
N ASP A 115 -3.98 -18.51 -2.90
CA ASP A 115 -5.41 -18.79 -2.86
C ASP A 115 -6.04 -18.09 -1.65
N VAL A 116 -6.67 -16.94 -1.90
CA VAL A 116 -7.32 -16.13 -0.85
C VAL A 116 -8.44 -16.90 -0.14
N SER A 117 -9.11 -17.84 -0.81
CA SER A 117 -10.17 -18.64 -0.20
C SER A 117 -9.60 -19.61 0.82
N ARG A 118 -8.45 -20.23 0.52
CA ARG A 118 -7.71 -21.06 1.48
C ARG A 118 -7.23 -20.25 2.67
N VAL A 119 -6.68 -19.06 2.45
CA VAL A 119 -6.24 -18.17 3.55
C VAL A 119 -7.42 -17.76 4.41
N ALA A 120 -8.55 -17.39 3.81
CA ALA A 120 -9.77 -17.07 4.53
C ALA A 120 -10.29 -18.26 5.36
N ALA A 121 -10.28 -19.47 4.79
CA ALA A 121 -10.68 -20.68 5.51
C ALA A 121 -9.77 -20.97 6.72
N ALA A 122 -8.46 -20.80 6.58
CA ALA A 122 -7.51 -20.92 7.68
C ALA A 122 -7.73 -19.85 8.75
N ALA A 123 -7.95 -18.60 8.33
CA ALA A 123 -8.19 -17.48 9.23
C ALA A 123 -9.53 -17.61 9.99
N ALA A 124 -10.54 -18.26 9.41
CA ALA A 124 -11.81 -18.55 10.06
C ALA A 124 -11.71 -19.60 11.19
N GLN A 125 -10.61 -20.36 11.26
CA GLN A 125 -10.37 -21.30 12.37
C GLN A 125 -9.72 -20.63 13.59
N LEU A 126 -9.38 -19.34 13.50
CA LEU A 126 -8.72 -18.63 14.59
C LEU A 126 -9.73 -18.30 15.71
N PRO A 127 -9.40 -18.57 16.99
CA PRO A 127 -10.26 -18.21 18.11
C PRO A 127 -10.60 -16.72 18.12
N GLY A 128 -11.87 -16.40 18.39
CA GLY A 128 -12.33 -15.02 18.49
C GLY A 128 -12.33 -14.23 17.18
N ALA A 129 -12.00 -14.86 16.05
CA ALA A 129 -11.98 -14.24 14.74
C ALA A 129 -13.19 -14.67 13.90
N THR A 130 -13.75 -13.74 13.13
CA THR A 130 -14.80 -13.98 12.15
C THR A 130 -14.38 -13.33 10.84
N VAL A 131 -14.22 -14.12 9.78
CA VAL A 131 -13.97 -13.57 8.45
C VAL A 131 -15.24 -12.87 7.96
N VAL A 132 -15.11 -11.58 7.63
CA VAL A 132 -16.22 -10.74 7.14
C VAL A 132 -16.07 -10.36 5.68
N GLY A 133 -14.93 -10.69 5.05
CA GLY A 133 -14.72 -10.51 3.62
C GLY A 133 -13.39 -11.12 3.18
N ALA A 134 -13.36 -11.59 1.94
CA ALA A 134 -12.16 -12.06 1.27
C ALA A 134 -12.28 -11.66 -0.20
N ASP A 135 -11.27 -10.93 -0.70
CA ASP A 135 -11.28 -10.40 -2.05
C ASP A 135 -9.94 -10.67 -2.74
N ALA A 136 -10.02 -11.18 -3.97
CA ALA A 136 -8.89 -11.44 -4.84
C ALA A 136 -8.63 -10.21 -5.70
N GLY A 137 -7.80 -9.29 -5.20
CA GLY A 137 -7.47 -8.06 -5.91
C GLY A 137 -6.43 -8.28 -7.01
N GLN A 138 -6.43 -7.39 -8.01
CA GLN A 138 -5.48 -7.46 -9.14
C GLN A 138 -4.01 -7.28 -8.74
N GLN A 139 -3.76 -6.55 -7.66
CA GLN A 139 -2.39 -6.26 -7.17
C GLN A 139 -2.10 -6.88 -5.82
N VAL A 140 -3.11 -7.00 -4.96
CA VAL A 140 -3.03 -7.62 -3.63
C VAL A 140 -4.37 -8.24 -3.28
N SER A 141 -4.34 -9.44 -2.71
CA SER A 141 -5.54 -10.09 -2.15
C SER A 141 -5.69 -9.69 -0.68
N ARG A 142 -6.91 -9.66 -0.17
CA ARG A 142 -7.18 -9.25 1.21
C ARG A 142 -8.19 -10.17 1.89
N VAL A 143 -7.92 -10.50 3.15
CA VAL A 143 -8.87 -11.14 4.05
C VAL A 143 -9.15 -10.17 5.21
N ARG A 144 -10.42 -9.84 5.39
CA ARG A 144 -10.91 -8.93 6.43
C ARG A 144 -11.58 -9.74 7.53
N LEU A 145 -11.14 -9.55 8.76
CA LEU A 145 -11.63 -10.25 9.94
C LEU A 145 -12.16 -9.27 10.98
N ARG A 146 -13.20 -9.68 11.71
CA ARG A 146 -13.55 -9.12 13.02
C ARG A 146 -12.94 -10.00 14.09
N VAL A 147 -12.14 -9.43 14.97
CA VAL A 147 -11.43 -10.16 16.03
C VAL A 147 -11.76 -9.55 17.39
N ALA A 148 -12.20 -10.37 18.34
CA ALA A 148 -12.39 -9.92 19.71
C ALA A 148 -11.06 -9.38 20.26
N GLY A 149 -11.06 -8.22 20.93
CA GLY A 149 -9.81 -7.58 21.32
C GLY A 149 -8.96 -8.40 22.30
N ALA A 150 -9.59 -9.26 23.10
CA ALA A 150 -8.89 -10.25 23.95
C ALA A 150 -8.09 -11.30 23.14
N ASP A 151 -8.52 -11.60 21.90
CA ASP A 151 -7.89 -12.58 21.01
C ASP A 151 -6.97 -11.93 19.96
N LEU A 152 -6.90 -10.59 19.93
CA LEU A 152 -6.20 -9.84 18.87
C LEU A 152 -4.71 -10.20 18.75
N ALA A 153 -4.02 -10.35 19.88
CA ALA A 153 -2.61 -10.74 19.89
C ALA A 153 -2.39 -12.15 19.33
N ALA A 154 -3.24 -13.10 19.72
CA ALA A 154 -3.17 -14.48 19.24
C ALA A 154 -3.52 -14.58 17.75
N ALA A 155 -4.60 -13.91 17.32
CA ALA A 155 -5.05 -13.91 15.94
C ALA A 155 -4.02 -13.28 14.99
N THR A 156 -3.47 -12.10 15.32
CA THR A 156 -2.43 -11.45 14.49
C THR A 156 -1.15 -12.28 14.42
N SER A 157 -0.74 -12.90 15.53
CA SER A 157 0.40 -13.82 15.55
C SER A 157 0.15 -15.08 14.70
N ALA A 158 -1.06 -15.65 14.74
CA ALA A 158 -1.41 -16.82 13.94
C ALA A 158 -1.46 -16.49 12.45
N LEU A 159 -2.09 -15.37 12.07
CA LEU A 159 -2.10 -14.86 10.69
C LEU A 159 -0.68 -14.63 10.17
N ALA A 160 0.22 -14.12 11.00
CA ALA A 160 1.61 -13.87 10.63
C ALA A 160 2.37 -15.16 10.29
N ASN A 161 1.96 -16.29 10.84
CA ASN A 161 2.56 -17.59 10.54
C ASN A 161 2.06 -18.20 9.22
N LEU A 162 1.01 -17.67 8.61
CA LEU A 162 0.58 -18.08 7.27
C LEU A 162 1.59 -17.57 6.23
N ALA A 163 2.14 -18.47 5.42
CA ALA A 163 3.17 -18.13 4.44
C ALA A 163 2.65 -17.16 3.37
N GLU A 164 1.36 -17.26 3.07
CA GLU A 164 0.62 -16.50 2.09
C GLU A 164 0.32 -15.05 2.53
N VAL A 165 0.38 -14.78 3.84
CA VAL A 165 0.14 -13.43 4.40
C VAL A 165 1.47 -12.67 4.43
N PHE A 166 1.48 -11.43 3.92
CA PHE A 166 2.66 -10.57 3.93
C PHE A 166 2.48 -9.26 4.69
N TRP A 167 1.25 -8.87 5.04
CA TRP A 167 1.00 -7.72 5.89
C TRP A 167 -0.29 -7.87 6.69
N ILE A 168 -0.30 -7.43 7.95
CA ILE A 168 -1.43 -7.49 8.86
C ILE A 168 -1.57 -6.12 9.50
N ASP A 169 -2.72 -5.50 9.31
CA ASP A 169 -3.04 -4.21 9.91
C ASP A 169 -4.41 -4.24 10.60
N VAL A 170 -4.71 -3.19 11.35
CA VAL A 170 -6.03 -2.95 11.92
C VAL A 170 -6.68 -1.77 11.22
N GLU A 171 -7.98 -1.85 10.99
CA GLU A 171 -8.69 -0.73 10.39
C GLU A 171 -8.80 0.42 11.38
N GLY A 172 -8.21 1.57 11.01
CA GLY A 172 -8.36 2.79 11.77
C GLY A 172 -9.81 3.30 11.77
N ARG A 173 -10.18 4.07 12.80
CA ARG A 173 -11.46 4.78 12.79
C ARG A 173 -11.42 5.84 11.71
N ARG A 174 -12.41 5.82 10.82
CA ARG A 174 -12.63 6.88 9.83
C ARG A 174 -13.17 8.10 10.57
N GLN A 175 -12.59 9.27 10.31
CA GLN A 175 -12.95 10.53 10.92
C GLN A 175 -13.08 11.60 9.85
N LEU A 176 -13.99 12.55 10.05
CA LEU A 176 -14.05 13.74 9.23
C LEU A 176 -12.89 14.65 9.62
N LEU A 177 -12.09 15.05 8.62
CA LEU A 177 -10.86 15.81 8.85
C LEU A 177 -11.02 17.32 8.55
N ASN A 178 -12.13 17.73 7.93
CA ASN A 178 -12.41 19.11 7.57
C ASN A 178 -13.88 19.33 7.20
N ASP A 179 -14.38 20.54 7.46
CA ASP A 179 -15.70 21.03 7.02
C ASP A 179 -15.61 22.30 6.14
N THR A 180 -14.40 22.87 5.98
CA THR A 180 -14.16 24.09 5.20
C THR A 180 -12.84 23.99 4.43
N THR A 181 -12.85 24.12 3.10
CA THR A 181 -11.64 23.82 2.29
C THR A 181 -11.40 24.70 1.04
N ILE A 182 -12.24 25.69 0.74
CA ILE A 182 -12.15 26.44 -0.54
C ILE A 182 -10.74 26.98 -0.81
N TRP A 183 -10.06 27.55 0.18
CA TRP A 183 -8.74 28.16 0.01
C TRP A 183 -7.56 27.20 0.25
N VAL A 184 -7.81 26.03 0.84
CA VAL A 184 -6.73 25.12 1.29
C VAL A 184 -5.95 24.57 0.11
N GLY A 185 -6.64 24.17 -0.97
CA GLY A 185 -6.02 23.75 -2.23
C GLY A 185 -5.60 24.91 -3.15
N GLN A 186 -5.73 26.15 -2.68
CA GLN A 186 -5.52 27.37 -3.44
C GLN A 186 -4.32 28.13 -2.88
N SER A 187 -4.57 28.99 -1.89
CA SER A 187 -3.55 29.79 -1.21
C SER A 187 -2.87 29.03 -0.06
N GLY A 188 -3.43 27.91 0.38
CA GLY A 188 -3.03 27.25 1.63
C GLY A 188 -3.46 28.02 2.87
N LEU A 189 -3.10 27.52 4.05
CA LEU A 189 -3.65 27.99 5.34
C LEU A 189 -3.24 29.43 5.72
N ASN A 190 -2.05 29.87 5.31
CA ASN A 190 -1.44 31.11 5.81
C ASN A 190 -1.48 32.28 4.82
N ALA A 191 -2.10 32.12 3.65
CA ALA A 191 -2.08 33.14 2.58
C ALA A 191 -3.45 33.79 2.36
N GLY A 192 -4.14 34.10 3.46
CA GLY A 192 -5.29 35.01 3.46
C GLY A 192 -6.59 34.44 2.90
N MET A 193 -6.71 33.11 2.81
CA MET A 193 -7.93 32.43 2.33
C MET A 193 -8.35 32.85 0.91
N THR A 194 -7.37 33.11 0.03
CA THR A 194 -7.60 33.57 -1.34
C THR A 194 -7.73 32.40 -2.33
N THR A 195 -8.28 32.67 -3.52
CA THR A 195 -8.55 31.65 -4.56
C THR A 195 -7.81 31.92 -5.89
N PRO A 196 -6.48 32.07 -5.89
CA PRO A 196 -5.73 32.49 -7.07
C PRO A 196 -5.87 31.57 -8.30
N VAL A 197 -6.11 30.26 -8.13
CA VAL A 197 -6.34 29.36 -9.28
C VAL A 197 -7.65 29.71 -9.98
N PHE A 198 -8.69 30.08 -9.22
CA PHE A 198 -9.96 30.56 -9.78
C PHE A 198 -9.83 31.95 -10.38
N ASP A 199 -9.07 32.84 -9.73
CA ASP A 199 -8.80 34.19 -10.26
C ASP A 199 -8.05 34.14 -11.60
N HIS A 200 -7.34 33.05 -11.86
CA HIS A 200 -6.65 32.76 -13.12
C HIS A 200 -7.52 31.98 -14.12
N GLY A 201 -8.82 31.82 -13.86
CA GLY A 201 -9.79 31.22 -14.77
C GLY A 201 -9.72 29.68 -14.85
N ILE A 202 -9.09 29.02 -13.89
CA ILE A 202 -8.96 27.56 -13.85
C ILE A 202 -9.96 27.01 -12.84
N HIS A 203 -11.13 26.54 -13.28
CA HIS A 203 -12.18 26.02 -12.38
C HIS A 203 -12.42 24.52 -12.50
N GLY A 204 -11.62 23.82 -13.31
CA GLY A 204 -11.71 22.36 -13.49
C GLY A 204 -12.76 21.92 -14.52
N GLU A 205 -13.20 22.81 -15.41
CA GLU A 205 -14.12 22.47 -16.48
C GLU A 205 -13.61 21.30 -17.34
N GLY A 206 -14.50 20.37 -17.68
CA GLY A 206 -14.17 19.18 -18.47
C GLY A 206 -13.48 18.06 -17.71
N GLN A 207 -13.24 18.21 -16.40
CA GLN A 207 -12.71 17.14 -15.55
C GLN A 207 -13.82 16.44 -14.75
N VAL A 208 -13.62 15.15 -14.49
CA VAL A 208 -14.47 14.35 -13.61
C VAL A 208 -13.63 13.90 -12.42
N VAL A 209 -14.11 14.15 -11.20
CA VAL A 209 -13.43 13.79 -9.95
C VAL A 209 -14.38 12.94 -9.10
N GLY A 210 -13.90 11.80 -8.62
CA GLY A 210 -14.60 10.95 -7.68
C GLY A 210 -14.29 11.34 -6.23
N TYR A 211 -15.31 11.44 -5.40
CA TYR A 211 -15.19 11.70 -3.96
C TYR A 211 -15.71 10.50 -3.18
N ILE A 212 -14.88 9.95 -2.30
CA ILE A 212 -15.28 8.91 -1.35
C ILE A 212 -15.42 9.59 0.01
N ASP A 213 -16.63 9.96 0.34
CA ASP A 213 -16.97 10.67 1.58
C ASP A 213 -18.30 10.14 2.14
N THR A 214 -18.90 10.89 3.04
CA THR A 214 -20.20 10.66 3.67
C THR A 214 -21.40 10.77 2.71
N GLY A 215 -21.18 11.28 1.50
CA GLY A 215 -22.20 11.48 0.47
C GLY A 215 -22.23 12.93 -0.01
N ILE A 216 -23.26 13.26 -0.79
CA ILE A 216 -23.50 14.60 -1.31
C ILE A 216 -25.00 14.90 -1.35
N ASP A 217 -25.39 16.11 -0.98
CA ASP A 217 -26.74 16.61 -1.22
C ASP A 217 -26.83 17.13 -2.66
N ALA A 218 -27.24 16.25 -3.58
CA ALA A 218 -27.28 16.55 -5.00
C ALA A 218 -28.39 17.54 -5.41
N ASP A 219 -29.38 17.82 -4.55
CA ASP A 219 -30.45 18.79 -4.84
C ASP A 219 -30.12 20.20 -4.32
N MET A 220 -28.98 20.38 -3.65
CA MET A 220 -28.47 21.71 -3.28
C MET A 220 -28.32 22.61 -4.51
N CYS A 221 -28.56 23.90 -4.34
CA CYS A 221 -28.54 24.90 -5.41
C CYS A 221 -27.20 24.97 -6.18
N TYR A 222 -26.08 24.56 -5.57
CA TYR A 222 -24.76 24.52 -6.20
C TYR A 222 -24.55 23.31 -7.14
N PHE A 223 -25.31 22.23 -6.93
CA PHE A 223 -25.14 20.95 -7.63
C PHE A 223 -26.31 20.58 -8.53
N ARG A 224 -27.48 21.16 -8.29
CA ARG A 224 -28.71 20.88 -9.03
C ARG A 224 -28.59 21.24 -10.52
N ASP A 225 -28.88 20.25 -11.38
CA ASP A 225 -29.09 20.47 -12.81
C ASP A 225 -30.60 20.55 -13.09
N THR A 226 -31.14 21.75 -13.30
CA THR A 226 -32.57 21.93 -13.58
C THR A 226 -33.01 21.39 -14.94
N ALA A 227 -32.09 21.12 -15.85
CA ALA A 227 -32.41 20.57 -17.17
C ALA A 227 -32.52 19.04 -17.17
N ARG A 228 -31.79 18.35 -16.27
CA ARG A 228 -31.70 16.88 -16.23
C ARG A 228 -32.15 16.24 -14.91
N GLY A 229 -32.35 17.04 -13.86
CA GLY A 229 -32.80 16.55 -12.56
C GLY A 229 -31.66 16.01 -11.68
N LEU A 230 -32.01 15.06 -10.81
CA LEU A 230 -31.06 14.42 -9.90
C LEU A 230 -30.16 13.42 -10.66
N PRO A 231 -28.88 13.28 -10.25
CA PRO A 231 -27.99 12.30 -10.84
C PRO A 231 -28.46 10.87 -10.57
N PRO A 232 -28.09 9.92 -11.44
CA PRO A 232 -28.33 8.51 -11.18
C PRO A 232 -27.57 8.04 -9.93
N THR A 233 -28.18 7.11 -9.21
CA THR A 233 -27.56 6.41 -8.09
C THR A 233 -27.35 4.95 -8.45
N ASN A 234 -26.30 4.31 -7.90
CA ASN A 234 -26.10 2.88 -8.11
C ASN A 234 -27.26 2.06 -7.54
N ALA A 235 -27.65 1.00 -8.26
CA ALA A 235 -28.34 -0.13 -7.63
C ALA A 235 -27.31 -0.93 -6.82
N CYS A 236 -27.73 -1.65 -5.77
CA CYS A 236 -26.86 -2.45 -4.89
C CYS A 236 -25.86 -3.26 -5.73
N ASP A 237 -24.56 -3.10 -5.45
CA ASP A 237 -23.47 -3.85 -6.10
C ASP A 237 -23.43 -3.74 -7.65
N GLY A 238 -24.09 -2.73 -8.21
CA GLY A 238 -24.09 -2.42 -9.64
C GLY A 238 -23.25 -1.19 -9.98
N GLY A 239 -22.86 -1.07 -11.25
CA GLY A 239 -22.28 0.16 -11.77
C GLY A 239 -23.35 1.23 -12.02
N THR A 240 -22.95 2.50 -11.94
CA THR A 240 -23.82 3.64 -12.28
C THR A 240 -23.60 4.06 -13.72
N THR A 241 -24.67 4.01 -14.53
CA THR A 241 -24.66 4.59 -15.88
C THR A 241 -24.87 6.09 -15.77
N VAL A 242 -23.87 6.88 -16.16
CA VAL A 242 -23.86 8.34 -16.04
C VAL A 242 -24.16 9.02 -17.38
N ASP A 243 -24.80 10.20 -17.37
CA ASP A 243 -24.87 11.10 -18.53
C ASP A 243 -23.77 12.16 -18.40
N LEU A 244 -22.76 12.11 -19.28
CA LEU A 244 -21.67 13.09 -19.28
C LEU A 244 -22.13 14.51 -19.69
N ASN A 245 -23.35 14.66 -20.19
CA ASN A 245 -23.96 15.97 -20.42
C ASN A 245 -24.68 16.54 -19.18
N GLN A 246 -24.80 15.78 -18.10
CA GLN A 246 -25.29 16.28 -16.83
C GLN A 246 -24.26 17.24 -16.23
N ARG A 247 -24.73 18.38 -15.74
CA ARG A 247 -23.86 19.39 -15.15
C ARG A 247 -23.61 19.05 -13.68
N LYS A 248 -22.40 19.37 -13.21
CA LYS A 248 -21.97 19.30 -11.81
C LYS A 248 -21.79 17.87 -11.29
N VAL A 249 -22.88 17.17 -10.95
CA VAL A 249 -22.84 15.82 -10.39
C VAL A 249 -23.43 14.87 -11.42
N ILE A 250 -22.65 13.88 -11.84
CA ILE A 250 -23.04 12.95 -12.93
C ILE A 250 -23.44 11.56 -12.42
N GLY A 251 -23.17 11.26 -11.14
CA GLY A 251 -23.52 10.00 -10.48
C GLY A 251 -23.23 10.07 -8.98
N VAL A 252 -23.98 9.31 -8.18
CA VAL A 252 -23.77 9.18 -6.73
C VAL A 252 -23.82 7.70 -6.36
N ASP A 253 -22.70 7.16 -5.88
CA ASP A 253 -22.58 5.76 -5.52
C ASP A 253 -22.57 5.57 -4.00
N PHE A 254 -23.44 4.70 -3.50
CA PHE A 254 -23.52 4.31 -2.11
C PHE A 254 -22.88 2.93 -1.91
N LEU A 255 -22.01 2.82 -0.91
CA LEU A 255 -21.34 1.56 -0.53
C LEU A 255 -22.31 0.49 0.02
N THR A 256 -23.50 0.89 0.45
CA THR A 256 -24.59 0.00 0.91
C THR A 256 -25.92 0.70 0.65
N SER A 257 -26.94 -0.01 0.15
CA SER A 257 -28.33 0.44 0.33
C SER A 257 -28.90 -0.19 1.59
N THR A 258 -29.90 0.47 2.18
CA THR A 258 -30.85 -0.16 3.11
C THR A 258 -31.51 -1.39 2.51
#